data_AF-A0A2M7ZAE7-F1
#
_entry.id   AF-A0A2M7ZAE7-F1
#
_cell.length_a   1.000
_cell.length_b   1.000
_cell.length_c   1.000
_cell.angle_alpha   90.00
_cell.angle_beta   90.00
_cell.angle_gamma   90.00
#
_symmetry.space_group_name_H-M   'P 1'
#
loop_
_entity.id
_entity.type
_entity.pdbx_description
1 polymer ?
#
loop_
_entity_poly.entity_id
_entity_poly.type
_entity_poly.pdbx_seq_one_letter_code
_entity_poly.pdbx_strand_id
1 'polypeptide(L)' 'MFQLPEWTFEFHGHRCPFMPIGFRMGTLAMEKLGVKKSLDHQMHVFSEMGV' A
#
# COMPACT_ATOMS: atom_id res chain seq x y z
N MET A 1 4.84 5.41 -15.30
CA MET A 1 4.06 4.16 -15.17
C MET A 1 4.25 3.65 -13.75
N PHE A 2 3.19 3.24 -13.05
CA PHE A 2 3.32 2.67 -11.70
C PHE A 2 3.91 1.27 -11.79
N GLN A 3 4.93 0.99 -10.98
CA GLN A 3 5.56 -0.32 -10.91
C GLN A 3 5.43 -0.84 -9.48
N LEU A 4 4.97 -2.08 -9.36
CA LEU A 4 4.91 -2.79 -8.09
C LEU A 4 6.24 -3.48 -7.85
N PRO A 5 6.86 -3.31 -6.66
CA PRO A 5 8.01 -4.12 -6.29
C PRO A 5 7.65 -5.60 -6.19
N GLU A 6 8.52 -6.51 -6.65
CA GLU A 6 8.21 -7.95 -6.63
C GLU A 6 7.95 -8.50 -5.22
N TRP A 7 8.66 -7.96 -4.21
CA TRP A 7 8.46 -8.34 -2.80
C TRP A 7 7.02 -8.16 -2.32
N THR A 8 6.22 -7.31 -2.96
CA THR A 8 4.80 -7.13 -2.61
C THR A 8 4.00 -8.41 -2.83
N PHE A 9 4.32 -9.18 -3.88
CA PHE A 9 3.68 -10.48 -4.14
C PHE A 9 4.28 -11.59 -3.27
N GLU A 10 5.59 -11.55 -3.00
CA GLU A 10 6.23 -12.50 -2.07
C GLU A 10 5.62 -12.39 -0.66
N PHE A 11 5.43 -11.16 -0.17
CA PHE A 11 4.78 -10.90 1.12
C PHE A 11 3.29 -11.26 1.11
N HIS A 12 2.58 -10.95 0.02
CA HIS A 12 1.15 -11.27 -0.10
C HIS A 12 0.87 -12.77 -0.28
N GLY A 13 1.85 -13.53 -0.76
CA GLY A 13 1.80 -14.99 -0.89
C GLY A 13 1.09 -15.51 -2.15
N HIS A 14 0.45 -14.65 -2.93
CA HIS A 14 -0.16 -15.02 -4.20
C HIS A 14 -0.37 -13.80 -5.10
N ARG A 15 -0.85 -14.02 -6.33
CA ARG A 15 -1.23 -12.95 -7.26
C ARG A 15 -2.76 -12.82 -7.27
N CYS A 16 -3.26 -11.65 -6.89
CA CYS A 16 -4.67 -11.27 -7.00
C CYS A 16 -4.77 -9.80 -7.46
N PRO A 17 -5.94 -9.32 -7.92
CA PRO A 17 -6.11 -7.92 -8.32
C PRO A 17 -6.16 -6.95 -7.12
N PHE A 18 -6.55 -7.41 -5.94
CA PHE A 18 -6.84 -6.54 -4.80
C PHE A 18 -5.58 -5.99 -4.11
N MET A 19 -4.50 -6.78 -4.01
CA MET A 19 -3.25 -6.30 -3.43
C MET A 19 -2.64 -5.13 -4.24
N PRO A 20 -2.47 -5.23 -5.57
CA PRO A 20 -2.06 -4.11 -6.42
C PRO A 20 -2.89 -2.85 -6.22
N ILE A 21 -4.22 -2.98 -6.11
CA ILE A 21 -5.15 -1.87 -5.88
C ILE A 21 -4.87 -1.22 -4.52
N GLY A 22 -4.82 -2.00 -3.44
CA GLY A 22 -4.54 -1.49 -2.09
C GLY A 22 -3.16 -0.83 -1.98
N PHE A 23 -2.13 -1.43 -2.56
CA PHE A 23 -0.79 -0.86 -2.59
C PHE A 23 -0.78 0.47 -3.35
N ARG A 24 -1.45 0.55 -4.50
CA ARG A 24 -1.59 1.80 -5.26
C ARG A 24 -2.36 2.87 -4.48
N MET A 25 -3.45 2.51 -3.82
CA MET A 25 -4.22 3.44 -2.97
C MET A 25 -3.34 4.04 -1.86
N GLY A 26 -2.57 3.21 -1.15
CA GLY A 26 -1.63 3.68 -0.13
C GLY A 26 -0.57 4.64 -0.69
N THR A 27 0.00 4.34 -1.87
CA THR A 27 0.99 5.24 -2.51
C THR A 27 0.40 6.59 -2.91
N LEU A 28 -0.83 6.61 -3.43
CA LEU A 28 -1.53 7.85 -3.78
C LEU A 28 -1.89 8.67 -2.54
N ALA A 29 -2.31 8.02 -1.44
CA ALA A 29 -2.57 8.71 -0.19
C ALA A 29 -1.32 9.42 0.35
N MET A 30 -0.16 8.74 0.34
CA MET A 30 1.11 9.35 0.74
C MET A 30 1.51 10.52 -0.17
N GLU A 31 1.35 10.38 -1.49
CA GLU A 31 1.63 11.45 -2.46
C GLU A 31 0.76 12.69 -2.18
N LYS A 32 -0.55 12.50 -1.93
CA LYS A 32 -1.49 13.59 -1.64
C LYS A 32 -1.22 14.28 -0.30
N LEU A 33 -0.75 13.54 0.69
CA LEU A 33 -0.38 14.08 2.01
C LEU A 33 1.03 14.69 2.03
N GLY A 34 1.84 14.49 0.98
CA GLY A 34 3.22 14.98 0.94
C GLY A 34 4.15 14.25 1.91
N VAL A 35 3.84 12.99 2.27
CA VAL A 35 4.59 12.19 3.24
C VAL A 35 5.32 11.03 2.58
N LYS A 36 6.32 10.47 3.28
CA LYS A 36 7.06 9.26 2.85
C LYS A 36 6.58 8.05 3.65
N LYS A 37 7.00 6.85 3.24
CA LYS A 37 6.78 5.60 3.98
C LYS A 37 7.22 5.77 5.45
N SER A 38 6.33 5.45 6.39
CA SER A 38 6.67 5.40 7.82
C SER A 38 7.71 4.31 8.05
N LEU A 39 8.81 4.65 8.73
CA LEU A 39 9.84 3.68 9.14
C LEU A 39 9.62 3.16 10.57
N ASP A 40 8.74 3.81 11.32
CA ASP A 40 8.51 3.62 12.75
C ASP A 40 7.02 3.92 13.06
N HIS A 41 6.68 4.36 14.27
CA HIS A 41 5.30 4.52 14.77
C HIS A 41 4.64 5.88 14.45
N GLN A 42 4.92 6.47 13.29
CA GLN A 42 4.52 7.86 12.97
C GLN A 42 3.11 8.01 12.36
N MET A 43 2.56 6.93 11.79
CA MET A 43 1.33 6.99 10.99
C MET A 43 0.39 5.81 11.30
N HIS A 44 -0.91 6.08 11.20
CA HIS A 44 -1.97 5.09 11.24
C HIS A 44 -2.67 5.02 9.88
N VAL A 45 -3.15 3.83 9.53
CA VAL A 45 -3.99 3.59 8.35
C VAL A 45 -5.23 2.84 8.81
N PHE A 46 -6.40 3.33 8.44
CA PHE A 46 -7.69 2.71 8.76
C PHE A 46 -8.34 2.26 7.45
N SER A 47 -8.58 0.96 7.30
CA SER A 47 -9.29 0.41 6.14
C SER A 47 -10.79 0.42 6.41
N GLU A 48 -11.57 0.97 5.48
CA GLU A 48 -13.03 0.86 5.51
C GLU A 48 -13.52 -0.46 4.89
N MET A 49 -12.64 -1.19 4.20
CA MET A 49 -12.93 -2.52 3.66
C MET A 49 -12.61 -3.57 4.72
N GLY A 50 -13.65 -4.21 5.27
CA GLY A 50 -13.54 -5.32 6.21
C GLY A 50 -14.08 -5.00 7.60
N VAL A 51 -15.35 -5.36 7.81
CA VAL A 51 -15.87 -5.83 9.11
C VAL A 51 -15.88 -7.35 9.07
#